data_AF-A0A518CNX7-F1
#
_entry.id   AF-A0A518CNX7-F1
#
_cell.length_a   1.000
_cell.length_b   1.000
_cell.length_c   1.000
_cell.angle_alpha   90.00
_cell.angle_beta   90.00
_cell.angle_gamma   90.00
#
_symmetry.space_group_name_H-M   'P 1'
#
loop_
_entity.id
_entity.type
_entity.pdbx_description
1 polymer ?
#
loop_
_entity_poly.entity_id
_entity_poly.type
_entity_poly.pdbx_seq_one_letter_code
_entity_poly.pdbx_strand_id
1 'polypeptide(L)'
;MKKLVALTLVATLLAVGSQYGNAKSKQTSQIPAEVGFFYVPGKMQVVSHLEEARLQKEKPELLEVAFQAPLEAPPVEPLTIYPEQPTSVYSEQVVSSTPMQLYHRVEVEDRHNIHPCAVTKIVSVLDPCPPTCCATNCGSCDSCNNSCGSCCPQGCVFVQICVPPYGCPEVKISRHGSKVKYDYGSYEVELTSRNGVVEVDYDD
;
A
#
# COMPACT_ATOMS: atom_id res chain seq x y z
N MET A 1 -20.20 -48.07 40.37
CA MET A 1 -20.71 -46.70 40.62
C MET A 1 -19.78 -45.59 40.13
N LYS A 2 -18.44 -45.72 40.19
CA LYS A 2 -17.51 -44.65 39.75
C LYS A 2 -17.49 -44.38 38.23
N LYS A 3 -17.79 -45.38 37.39
CA LYS A 3 -17.81 -45.22 35.92
C LYS A 3 -19.01 -44.43 35.38
N LEU A 4 -20.10 -44.36 36.14
CA LEU A 4 -21.31 -43.64 35.70
C LEU A 4 -21.17 -42.12 35.88
N VAL A 5 -20.42 -41.68 36.89
CA VAL A 5 -20.22 -40.25 37.20
C VAL A 5 -19.25 -39.58 36.20
N ALA A 6 -18.29 -40.31 35.67
CA ALA A 6 -17.35 -39.78 34.67
C ALA A 6 -18.03 -39.52 33.31
N LEU A 7 -19.03 -40.32 32.95
CA LEU A 7 -19.74 -40.20 31.67
C LEU A 7 -20.71 -39.00 31.66
N THR A 8 -21.33 -38.69 32.78
CA THR A 8 -22.19 -37.49 32.92
C THR A 8 -21.39 -36.18 32.91
N LEU A 9 -20.14 -36.18 33.39
CA LEU A 9 -19.29 -34.98 33.41
C LEU A 9 -18.72 -34.62 32.01
N VAL A 10 -18.49 -35.61 31.16
CA VAL A 10 -18.05 -35.39 29.78
C VAL A 10 -19.20 -34.88 28.88
N ALA A 11 -20.44 -35.35 29.14
CA ALA A 11 -21.60 -34.92 28.37
C ALA A 11 -21.99 -33.44 28.62
N THR A 12 -21.79 -32.92 29.83
CA THR A 12 -22.07 -31.50 30.13
C THR A 12 -21.03 -30.54 29.57
N LEU A 13 -19.77 -30.96 29.42
CA LEU A 13 -18.72 -30.11 28.82
C LEU A 13 -18.90 -29.91 27.31
N LEU A 14 -19.51 -30.86 26.60
CA LEU A 14 -19.78 -30.73 25.16
C LEU A 14 -20.97 -29.82 24.83
N ALA A 15 -21.86 -29.54 25.78
CA ALA A 15 -23.05 -28.71 25.54
C ALA A 15 -22.80 -27.19 25.63
N VAL A 16 -21.63 -26.75 26.12
CA VAL A 16 -21.31 -25.31 26.30
C VAL A 16 -20.51 -24.73 25.12
N GLY A 17 -20.10 -25.57 24.14
CA GLY A 17 -19.22 -25.15 23.04
C GLY A 17 -19.88 -24.54 21.80
N SER A 18 -21.21 -24.37 21.74
CA SER A 18 -21.93 -24.19 20.47
C SER A 18 -22.69 -22.85 20.30
N GLN A 19 -22.17 -21.71 20.79
CA GLN A 19 -22.78 -20.39 20.52
C GLN A 19 -21.78 -19.25 20.27
N TYR A 20 -20.73 -19.48 19.48
CA TYR A 20 -19.95 -18.37 18.90
C TYR A 20 -19.84 -18.56 17.39
N GLY A 21 -20.85 -18.10 16.67
CA GLY A 21 -20.92 -18.20 15.22
C GLY A 21 -21.76 -17.08 14.62
N ASN A 22 -21.06 -16.03 14.21
CA ASN A 22 -21.35 -15.22 13.01
C ASN A 22 -22.50 -14.20 13.06
N ALA A 23 -22.22 -13.05 13.69
CA ALA A 23 -22.83 -11.77 13.31
C ALA A 23 -21.76 -10.90 12.63
N LYS A 24 -21.55 -11.10 11.32
CA LYS A 24 -20.84 -10.12 10.47
C LYS A 24 -21.78 -8.93 10.25
N SER A 25 -21.76 -8.00 11.20
CA SER A 25 -22.29 -6.65 11.00
C SER A 25 -21.43 -5.92 9.98
N LYS A 26 -22.01 -5.54 8.85
CA LYS A 26 -21.45 -4.58 7.90
C LYS A 26 -21.41 -3.21 8.58
N GLN A 27 -20.35 -2.94 9.33
CA GLN A 27 -20.02 -1.58 9.73
C GLN A 27 -19.13 -0.96 8.66
N THR A 28 -19.77 -0.43 7.62
CA THR A 28 -19.17 0.52 6.68
C THR A 28 -18.86 1.79 7.47
N SER A 29 -17.68 1.80 8.10
CA SER A 29 -17.09 3.02 8.63
C SER A 29 -16.61 3.83 7.43
N GLN A 30 -17.35 4.88 7.07
CA GLN A 30 -16.83 5.94 6.21
C GLN A 30 -15.67 6.61 6.95
N ILE A 31 -14.45 6.18 6.65
CA ILE A 31 -13.23 6.89 7.05
C ILE A 31 -13.03 7.99 5.99
N PRO A 32 -12.89 9.27 6.36
CA PRO A 32 -12.58 10.31 5.39
C PRO A 32 -11.24 9.98 4.73
N ALA A 33 -11.28 9.88 3.40
CA ALA A 33 -10.09 9.75 2.57
C ALA A 33 -9.23 11.00 2.80
N GLU A 34 -8.05 10.85 3.41
CA GLU A 34 -6.79 11.58 3.16
C GLU A 34 -5.73 11.07 4.17
N VAL A 35 -5.19 9.87 3.97
CA VAL A 35 -3.91 9.46 4.57
C VAL A 35 -3.01 9.01 3.43
N GLY A 36 -2.27 9.97 2.87
CA GLY A 36 -1.22 9.70 1.90
C GLY A 36 -0.01 9.10 2.62
N PHE A 37 0.27 7.82 2.40
CA PHE A 37 1.53 7.23 2.82
C PHE A 37 2.63 7.66 1.84
N PHE A 38 3.47 8.62 2.23
CA PHE A 38 4.69 8.93 1.51
C PHE A 38 5.79 7.94 1.89
N TYR A 39 6.24 7.14 0.92
CA TYR A 39 7.41 6.29 1.09
C TYR A 39 8.68 7.14 0.91
N VAL A 40 9.42 7.34 2.00
CA VAL A 40 10.80 7.84 1.95
C VAL A 40 11.73 6.63 2.12
N PRO A 41 12.52 6.23 1.11
CA PRO A 41 13.48 5.14 1.27
C PRO A 41 14.48 5.49 2.38
N GLY A 42 14.54 4.64 3.41
CA GLY A 42 15.61 4.67 4.42
C GLY A 42 15.18 4.75 5.89
N LYS A 43 13.94 5.14 6.23
CA LYS A 43 13.42 5.08 7.62
C LYS A 43 11.91 4.90 7.64
N MET A 44 11.44 3.69 7.97
CA MET A 44 10.04 3.42 8.27
C MET A 44 9.76 3.89 9.71
N GLN A 45 9.22 5.09 9.89
CA GLN A 45 8.69 5.53 11.17
C GLN A 45 7.18 5.32 11.18
N VAL A 46 6.71 4.43 12.05
CA VAL A 46 5.29 4.27 12.33
C VAL A 46 4.92 5.39 13.30
N VAL A 47 4.34 6.47 12.79
CA VAL A 47 3.79 7.52 13.65
C VAL A 47 2.44 7.02 14.14
N SER A 48 2.28 6.92 15.46
CA SER A 48 1.02 6.46 16.06
C SER A 48 -0.07 7.53 15.90
N HIS A 49 -1.33 7.11 15.75
CA HIS A 49 -2.50 8.01 15.67
C HIS A 49 -2.60 9.01 16.84
N LEU A 50 -1.96 8.70 17.98
CA LEU A 50 -1.94 9.54 19.16
C LEU A 50 -0.97 10.74 19.02
N GLU A 51 0.06 10.60 18.17
CA GLU A 51 1.11 11.59 17.97
C GLU A 51 0.72 12.63 16.91
N GLU A 52 0.00 12.20 15.86
CA GLU A 52 -0.67 13.11 14.92
C GLU A 52 -1.72 13.99 15.61
N ALA A 53 -2.46 13.45 16.58
CA ALA A 53 -3.44 14.20 17.36
C ALA A 53 -2.80 15.24 18.32
N ARG A 54 -1.55 15.05 18.76
CA ARG A 54 -0.82 16.09 19.54
C ARG A 54 -0.33 17.22 18.64
N LEU A 55 0.17 16.90 17.45
CA LEU A 55 0.65 17.89 16.48
C LEU A 55 -0.48 18.80 15.97
N GLN A 56 -1.70 18.30 15.81
CA GLN A 56 -2.86 19.13 15.44
C GLN A 56 -3.37 20.02 16.60
N LYS A 57 -3.07 19.68 17.86
CA LYS A 57 -3.56 20.44 19.03
C LYS A 57 -2.70 21.66 19.36
N GLU A 58 -1.46 21.74 18.90
CA GLU A 58 -0.52 22.80 19.31
C GLU A 58 -0.45 24.04 18.41
N LYS A 59 -1.21 24.14 17.31
CA LYS A 59 -1.15 25.36 16.48
C LYS A 59 -2.40 25.71 15.64
N PRO A 60 -3.55 26.02 16.25
CA PRO A 60 -4.72 26.51 15.50
C PRO A 60 -4.72 28.02 15.19
N GLU A 61 -3.66 28.78 15.48
CA GLU A 61 -3.75 30.25 15.57
C GLU A 61 -2.99 31.09 14.52
N LEU A 62 -2.63 30.54 13.35
CA LEU A 62 -2.03 31.34 12.27
C LEU A 62 -2.52 30.93 10.88
N LEU A 63 -3.81 31.14 10.58
CA LEU A 63 -4.28 31.20 9.19
C LEU A 63 -5.66 31.86 9.04
N GLU A 64 -5.89 32.99 9.71
CA GLU A 64 -6.85 33.99 9.24
C GLU A 64 -6.07 35.13 8.56
N VAL A 65 -5.60 34.87 7.33
CA VAL A 65 -5.20 35.96 6.45
C VAL A 65 -6.46 36.48 5.79
N ALA A 66 -7.06 37.50 6.41
CA ALA A 66 -8.12 38.29 5.81
C ALA A 66 -7.62 38.87 4.48
N PHE A 67 -8.20 38.38 3.39
CA PHE A 67 -7.99 38.92 2.05
C PHE A 67 -8.78 40.23 1.92
N GLN A 68 -8.28 41.30 2.52
CA GLN A 68 -8.71 42.64 2.15
C GLN A 68 -8.05 42.98 0.82
N ALA A 69 -8.85 43.02 -0.25
CA ALA A 69 -8.43 43.51 -1.55
C ALA A 69 -8.28 45.05 -1.49
N PRO A 70 -7.08 45.63 -1.67
CA PRO A 70 -6.93 47.04 -1.98
C PRO A 70 -7.17 47.22 -3.47
N LEU A 71 -8.30 47.83 -3.80
CA LEU A 71 -8.64 48.29 -5.14
C LEU A 71 -7.88 49.59 -5.40
N GLU A 72 -6.59 49.51 -5.67
CA GLU A 72 -5.82 50.66 -6.17
C GLU A 72 -4.72 50.14 -7.10
N ALA A 73 -4.89 50.42 -8.40
CA ALA A 73 -3.90 50.09 -9.41
C ALA A 73 -2.64 50.92 -9.13
N PRO A 74 -1.46 50.30 -8.94
CA PRO A 74 -0.24 51.06 -8.73
C PRO A 74 0.07 51.91 -9.97
N PRO A 75 0.63 53.11 -9.79
CA PRO A 75 1.08 53.93 -10.90
C PRO A 75 2.09 53.14 -11.72
N VAL A 76 1.91 53.16 -13.05
CA VAL A 76 2.78 52.47 -14.00
C VAL A 76 4.18 53.09 -13.91
N GLU A 77 5.06 52.48 -13.12
CA GLU A 77 6.47 52.85 -13.08
C GLU A 77 7.15 52.38 -14.39
N PRO A 78 8.05 53.20 -14.97
CA PRO A 78 8.78 52.85 -16.16
C PRO A 78 9.65 51.61 -15.89
N LEU A 79 9.47 50.57 -16.70
CA LEU A 79 10.23 49.32 -16.63
C LEU A 79 11.74 49.62 -16.66
N THR A 80 12.39 49.49 -15.51
CA THR A 80 13.85 49.43 -15.40
C THR A 80 14.31 48.11 -16.01
N ILE A 81 15.08 48.21 -17.10
CA ILE A 81 15.77 47.08 -17.72
C ILE A 81 16.82 46.60 -16.72
N TYR A 82 16.49 45.57 -15.94
CA TYR A 82 17.48 44.90 -15.11
C TYR A 82 18.41 44.10 -16.03
N PRO A 83 19.74 44.16 -15.83
CA PRO A 83 20.66 43.29 -16.55
C PRO A 83 20.29 41.84 -16.25
N GLU A 84 20.03 41.07 -17.32
CA GLU A 84 19.75 39.64 -17.24
C GLU A 84 20.85 38.96 -16.42
N GLN A 85 20.50 38.48 -15.22
CA GLN A 85 21.41 37.64 -14.47
C GLN A 85 21.64 36.36 -15.30
N PRO A 86 22.89 35.89 -15.42
CA PRO A 86 23.20 34.69 -16.19
C PRO A 86 22.35 33.55 -15.65
N THR A 87 21.46 33.06 -16.49
CA THR A 87 20.55 31.97 -16.21
C THR A 87 21.41 30.80 -15.78
N SER A 88 21.31 30.44 -14.49
CA SER A 88 21.94 29.27 -13.91
C SER A 88 21.74 28.10 -14.87
N VAL A 89 22.84 27.64 -15.46
CA VAL A 89 22.90 26.43 -16.28
C VAL A 89 22.36 25.30 -15.41
N TYR A 90 21.08 24.97 -15.60
CA TYR A 90 20.50 23.76 -15.03
C TYR A 90 21.29 22.63 -15.66
N SER A 91 22.23 22.09 -14.89
CA SER A 91 22.88 20.83 -15.20
C SER A 91 21.77 19.79 -15.23
N GLU A 92 21.40 19.37 -16.44
CA GLU A 92 20.54 18.20 -16.65
C GLU A 92 21.26 17.03 -15.97
N GLN A 93 20.86 16.73 -14.73
CA GLN A 93 21.24 15.49 -14.10
C GLN A 93 20.58 14.41 -14.95
N VAL A 94 21.38 13.78 -15.81
CA VAL A 94 21.01 12.59 -16.54
C VAL A 94 20.77 11.52 -15.48
N VAL A 95 19.52 11.42 -15.04
CA VAL A 95 19.08 10.38 -14.12
C VAL A 95 19.19 9.09 -14.89
N SER A 96 20.31 8.37 -14.71
CA SER A 96 20.54 7.06 -15.28
C SER A 96 19.52 6.09 -14.68
N SER A 97 18.33 6.00 -15.27
CA SER A 97 17.28 5.10 -14.83
C SER A 97 17.68 3.67 -15.19
N THR A 98 18.07 2.89 -14.20
CA THR A 98 18.12 1.43 -14.37
C THR A 98 16.71 0.95 -14.74
N PRO A 99 16.54 0.08 -15.75
CA PRO A 99 15.23 -0.45 -16.11
C PRO A 99 14.62 -1.15 -14.89
N MET A 100 13.40 -0.76 -14.54
CA MET A 100 12.68 -1.35 -13.41
C MET A 100 12.37 -2.82 -13.73
N GLN A 101 12.95 -3.73 -12.95
CA GLN A 101 12.76 -5.16 -13.17
C GLN A 101 11.42 -5.62 -12.61
N LEU A 102 10.56 -6.16 -13.48
CA LEU A 102 9.29 -6.77 -13.08
C LEU A 102 9.52 -8.17 -12.51
N TYR A 103 8.70 -8.53 -11.54
CA TYR A 103 8.67 -9.87 -10.96
C TYR A 103 8.13 -10.87 -11.98
N HIS A 104 8.80 -12.02 -12.11
CA HIS A 104 8.51 -12.97 -13.18
C HIS A 104 7.47 -14.04 -12.79
N ARG A 105 7.26 -14.30 -11.48
CA ARG A 105 6.32 -15.33 -10.99
C ARG A 105 4.99 -14.70 -10.61
N VAL A 106 4.23 -14.31 -11.63
CA VAL A 106 2.89 -13.74 -11.48
C VAL A 106 1.87 -14.72 -12.02
N GLU A 107 0.94 -15.12 -11.16
CA GLU A 107 -0.24 -15.91 -11.54
C GLU A 107 -1.44 -14.97 -11.64
N VAL A 108 -2.24 -15.14 -12.68
CA VAL A 108 -3.38 -14.24 -12.96
C VAL A 108 -4.64 -15.09 -13.00
N GLU A 109 -5.51 -14.88 -12.02
CA GLU A 109 -6.84 -15.47 -11.90
C GLU A 109 -7.86 -14.57 -12.64
N ASP A 110 -8.97 -15.18 -13.07
CA ASP A 110 -10.11 -14.50 -13.69
C ASP A 110 -9.78 -13.46 -14.77
N ARG A 111 -8.87 -13.84 -15.68
CA ARG A 111 -8.46 -13.03 -16.85
C ARG A 111 -9.62 -12.54 -17.73
N HIS A 112 -10.78 -13.19 -17.66
CA HIS A 112 -11.98 -12.82 -18.41
C HIS A 112 -12.72 -11.61 -17.82
N ASN A 113 -12.45 -11.28 -16.55
CA ASN A 113 -12.96 -10.09 -15.88
C ASN A 113 -12.11 -8.85 -16.19
N ILE A 114 -10.94 -8.99 -16.82
CA ILE A 114 -10.09 -7.84 -17.17
C ILE A 114 -10.90 -6.79 -17.95
N HIS A 115 -10.99 -5.58 -17.39
CA HIS A 115 -11.75 -4.48 -17.96
C HIS A 115 -11.41 -4.27 -19.45
N PRO A 116 -12.40 -4.12 -20.35
CA PRO A 116 -12.17 -4.11 -21.81
C PRO A 116 -11.24 -2.98 -22.29
N CYS A 117 -11.20 -1.87 -21.56
CA CYS A 117 -10.32 -0.73 -21.82
C CYS A 117 -9.16 -0.61 -20.80
N ALA A 118 -8.73 -1.73 -20.20
CA ALA A 118 -7.72 -1.68 -19.14
C ALA A 118 -6.39 -1.06 -19.60
N VAL A 119 -5.76 -0.32 -18.70
CA VAL A 119 -4.44 0.29 -18.85
C VAL A 119 -3.48 -0.40 -17.90
N THR A 120 -2.25 -0.63 -18.36
CA THR A 120 -1.24 -1.26 -17.53
C THR A 120 -0.70 -0.30 -16.47
N LYS A 121 -0.59 -0.77 -15.23
CA LYS A 121 -0.04 -0.04 -14.09
C LYS A 121 1.00 -0.90 -13.39
N ILE A 122 2.17 -0.33 -13.08
CA ILE A 122 3.19 -1.00 -12.29
C ILE A 122 2.93 -0.66 -10.82
N VAL A 123 2.83 -1.70 -9.98
CA VAL A 123 2.61 -1.57 -8.53
C VAL A 123 3.67 -2.33 -7.76
N SER A 124 3.99 -1.85 -6.56
CA SER A 124 4.88 -2.54 -5.63
C SER A 124 4.07 -3.45 -4.70
N VAL A 125 4.51 -4.69 -4.57
CA VAL A 125 3.94 -5.67 -3.65
C VAL A 125 5.03 -6.27 -2.80
N LEU A 126 4.66 -6.80 -1.63
CA LEU A 126 5.59 -7.55 -0.79
C LEU A 126 6.21 -8.71 -1.59
N ASP A 127 7.53 -8.90 -1.49
CA ASP A 127 8.22 -10.03 -2.10
C ASP A 127 7.64 -11.35 -1.58
N PRO A 128 7.09 -12.22 -2.45
CA PRO A 128 6.48 -13.48 -2.02
C PRO A 128 7.51 -14.54 -1.60
N CYS A 129 8.81 -14.29 -1.79
CA CYS A 129 9.85 -15.22 -1.38
C CYS A 129 9.87 -15.38 0.16
N PRO A 130 9.68 -16.60 0.69
CA PRO A 130 9.63 -16.79 2.13
C PRO A 130 11.00 -16.50 2.79
N PRO A 131 11.02 -15.98 4.02
CA PRO A 131 12.27 -15.71 4.75
C PRO A 131 13.08 -16.99 5.04
N THR A 132 12.46 -18.17 4.95
CA THR A 132 13.12 -19.46 5.16
C THR A 132 14.05 -19.86 4.01
N CYS A 133 13.95 -19.26 2.82
CA CYS A 133 14.96 -19.40 1.76
C CYS A 133 16.35 -18.94 2.23
N CYS A 134 16.38 -18.05 3.21
CA CYS A 134 17.55 -17.32 3.68
C CYS A 134 18.15 -17.98 4.96
N ALA A 135 17.56 -19.08 5.48
CA ALA A 135 17.83 -19.59 6.83
C ALA A 135 18.96 -20.62 6.97
N THR A 136 19.41 -21.28 5.90
CA THR A 136 20.57 -22.20 5.96
C THR A 136 21.00 -22.61 4.55
N ASN A 137 22.11 -22.04 4.04
CA ASN A 137 22.72 -22.41 2.75
C ASN A 137 21.75 -22.46 1.56
N CYS A 138 21.43 -21.30 0.95
CA CYS A 138 20.56 -21.23 -0.21
C CYS A 138 21.22 -21.78 -1.49
N GLY A 139 21.39 -23.10 -1.56
CA GLY A 139 21.89 -23.80 -2.75
C GLY A 139 20.78 -24.32 -3.68
N SER A 140 19.50 -24.09 -3.36
CA SER A 140 18.38 -24.72 -4.10
C SER A 140 17.18 -23.81 -4.37
N CYS A 141 17.25 -22.51 -4.04
CA CYS A 141 16.24 -21.60 -4.56
C CYS A 141 16.68 -21.10 -5.94
N ASP A 142 16.16 -21.73 -6.99
CA ASP A 142 16.36 -21.31 -8.38
C ASP A 142 15.98 -19.84 -8.62
N SER A 143 15.19 -19.24 -7.72
CA SER A 143 14.78 -17.83 -7.76
C SER A 143 15.71 -16.86 -7.00
N CYS A 144 16.62 -17.31 -6.14
CA CYS A 144 17.56 -16.41 -5.45
C CYS A 144 18.94 -16.52 -6.09
N ASN A 145 19.33 -15.50 -6.85
CA ASN A 145 20.59 -15.49 -7.58
C ASN A 145 21.79 -15.29 -6.61
N ASN A 146 22.23 -16.37 -5.94
CA ASN A 146 23.51 -16.59 -5.23
C ASN A 146 24.10 -15.46 -4.33
N SER A 147 23.32 -14.46 -3.93
CA SER A 147 23.81 -13.25 -3.24
C SER A 147 23.23 -13.09 -1.84
N CYS A 148 23.14 -14.19 -1.09
CA CYS A 148 22.43 -14.21 0.20
C CYS A 148 23.41 -14.15 1.39
N GLY A 149 23.81 -12.93 1.79
CA GLY A 149 24.65 -12.68 2.97
C GLY A 149 24.03 -11.76 4.04
N SER A 150 22.94 -11.07 3.74
CA SER A 150 22.19 -10.19 4.67
C SER A 150 20.70 -10.07 4.26
N CYS A 151 20.24 -11.12 3.59
CA CYS A 151 19.18 -11.13 2.60
C CYS A 151 17.80 -11.29 3.24
N CYS A 152 16.82 -10.52 2.77
CA CYS A 152 15.41 -10.58 3.13
C CYS A 152 14.94 -9.64 4.28
N PRO A 153 15.32 -8.32 4.37
CA PRO A 153 14.31 -7.37 4.82
C PRO A 153 13.16 -7.48 3.82
N GLN A 154 11.92 -7.62 4.28
CA GLN A 154 10.71 -7.74 3.44
C GLN A 154 10.78 -6.76 2.26
N GLY A 155 11.27 -7.23 1.12
CA GLY A 155 11.48 -6.42 -0.05
C GLY A 155 10.14 -6.15 -0.71
N CYS A 156 10.10 -5.16 -1.60
CA CYS A 156 8.99 -5.05 -2.53
C CYS A 156 9.48 -5.50 -3.91
N VAL A 157 8.63 -6.24 -4.61
CA VAL A 157 8.80 -6.54 -6.03
C VAL A 157 7.80 -5.72 -6.84
N PHE A 158 8.13 -5.43 -8.09
CA PHE A 158 7.26 -4.68 -8.98
C PHE A 158 6.49 -5.63 -9.88
N VAL A 159 5.17 -5.47 -9.94
CA VAL A 159 4.28 -6.26 -10.79
C VAL A 159 3.46 -5.33 -11.67
N GLN A 160 3.16 -5.79 -12.88
CA GLN A 160 2.31 -5.07 -13.82
C GLN A 160 0.89 -5.63 -13.73
N ILE A 161 -0.09 -4.77 -13.47
CA ILE A 161 -1.52 -5.10 -13.43
C ILE A 161 -2.29 -4.31 -14.48
N CYS A 162 -3.48 -4.81 -14.85
CA CYS A 162 -4.41 -4.14 -15.74
C CYS A 162 -5.53 -3.49 -14.91
N VAL A 163 -5.71 -2.18 -15.05
CA VAL A 163 -6.70 -1.42 -14.27
C VAL A 163 -7.59 -0.58 -15.17
N PRO A 164 -8.82 -0.24 -14.76
CA PRO A 164 -9.67 0.68 -15.52
C PRO A 164 -8.96 2.03 -15.79
N PRO A 165 -9.22 2.67 -16.94
CA PRO A 165 -8.54 3.91 -17.34
C PRO A 165 -8.98 5.13 -16.52
N TYR A 166 -10.11 5.04 -15.82
CA TYR A 166 -10.71 6.13 -15.06
C TYR A 166 -10.96 5.71 -13.62
N GLY A 167 -10.87 6.67 -12.71
CA GLY A 167 -11.12 6.48 -11.29
C GLY A 167 -9.85 6.43 -10.45
N CYS A 168 -9.95 6.97 -9.24
CA CYS A 168 -8.93 6.80 -8.21
C CYS A 168 -9.33 5.57 -7.37
N PRO A 169 -8.52 4.50 -7.34
CA PRO A 169 -8.88 3.34 -6.55
C PRO A 169 -8.77 3.66 -5.06
N GLU A 170 -9.67 3.09 -4.27
CA GLU A 170 -9.44 2.96 -2.83
C GLU A 170 -8.47 1.80 -2.62
N VAL A 171 -7.29 2.09 -2.04
CA VAL A 171 -6.25 1.07 -1.82
C VAL A 171 -6.34 0.55 -0.39
N LYS A 172 -6.58 -0.75 -0.24
CA LYS A 172 -6.64 -1.44 1.05
C LYS A 172 -5.48 -2.42 1.14
N ILE A 173 -4.67 -2.28 2.19
CA ILE A 173 -3.54 -3.15 2.44
C ILE A 173 -3.86 -4.00 3.67
N SER A 174 -3.64 -5.32 3.57
CA SER A 174 -3.77 -6.22 4.71
C SER A 174 -2.79 -5.84 5.82
N ARG A 175 -3.10 -6.18 7.07
CA ARG A 175 -2.26 -5.90 8.24
C ARG A 175 -0.78 -6.30 8.07
N HIS A 176 -0.53 -7.35 7.30
CA HIS A 176 0.81 -7.88 7.05
C HIS A 176 1.43 -7.41 5.73
N GLY A 177 0.74 -6.60 4.93
CA GLY A 177 1.23 -6.15 3.62
C GLY A 177 1.22 -7.21 2.52
N SER A 178 0.89 -8.47 2.84
CA SER A 178 0.86 -9.58 1.89
C SER A 178 -0.29 -9.54 0.90
N LYS A 179 -1.30 -8.71 1.13
CA LYS A 179 -2.48 -8.56 0.29
C LYS A 179 -2.77 -7.08 0.07
N VAL A 180 -2.90 -6.68 -1.19
CA VAL A 180 -3.20 -5.30 -1.62
C VAL A 180 -4.41 -5.34 -2.52
N LYS A 181 -5.44 -4.57 -2.19
CA LYS A 181 -6.70 -4.50 -2.92
C LYS A 181 -6.89 -3.11 -3.49
N TYR A 182 -7.14 -3.03 -4.79
CA TYR A 182 -7.48 -1.80 -5.51
C TYR A 182 -8.96 -1.84 -5.88
N ASP A 183 -9.76 -1.02 -5.21
CA ASP A 183 -11.21 -0.96 -5.38
C ASP A 183 -11.55 0.26 -6.25
N TYR A 184 -12.04 0.02 -7.47
CA TYR A 184 -12.48 1.04 -8.43
C TYR A 184 -14.02 1.20 -8.43
N GLY A 185 -14.72 0.66 -7.44
CA GLY A 185 -16.17 0.74 -7.28
C GLY A 185 -16.93 -0.43 -7.91
N SER A 186 -16.81 -0.64 -9.22
CA SER A 186 -17.41 -1.77 -9.95
C SER A 186 -16.38 -2.72 -10.53
N TYR A 187 -15.15 -2.63 -10.02
CA TYR A 187 -14.03 -3.43 -10.46
C TYR A 187 -13.00 -3.47 -9.34
N GLU A 188 -12.51 -4.65 -9.05
CA GLU A 188 -11.58 -4.90 -7.97
C GLU A 188 -10.38 -5.68 -8.48
N VAL A 189 -9.19 -5.20 -8.11
CA VAL A 189 -7.95 -5.92 -8.35
C VAL A 189 -7.32 -6.27 -7.02
N GLU A 190 -7.22 -7.56 -6.75
CA GLU A 190 -6.58 -8.07 -5.54
C GLU A 190 -5.23 -8.70 -5.89
N LEU A 191 -4.19 -8.29 -5.17
CA LEU A 191 -2.86 -8.86 -5.27
C LEU A 191 -2.52 -9.58 -3.98
N THR A 192 -2.20 -10.87 -4.07
CA THR A 192 -1.79 -11.68 -2.93
C THR A 192 -0.38 -12.21 -3.15
N SER A 193 0.52 -11.87 -2.23
CA SER A 193 1.89 -12.33 -2.18
C SER A 193 2.00 -13.52 -1.23
N ARG A 194 2.20 -14.73 -1.78
CA ARG A 194 2.35 -15.96 -0.99
C ARG A 194 3.15 -17.03 -1.75
N ASN A 195 3.86 -17.89 -1.02
CA ASN A 195 4.54 -19.08 -1.56
C ASN A 195 5.47 -18.83 -2.76
N GLY A 196 6.15 -17.69 -2.83
CA GLY A 196 7.03 -17.35 -3.94
C GLY A 196 6.31 -16.98 -5.25
N VAL A 197 5.02 -16.67 -5.19
CA VAL A 197 4.19 -16.23 -6.31
C VAL A 197 3.40 -14.98 -5.91
N VAL A 198 3.21 -14.07 -6.87
CA VAL A 198 2.21 -13.00 -6.74
C VAL A 198 0.98 -13.42 -7.53
N GLU A 199 -0.13 -13.65 -6.84
CA GLU A 199 -1.43 -13.91 -7.44
C GLU A 199 -2.14 -12.58 -7.67
N VAL A 200 -2.67 -12.38 -8.88
CA VAL A 200 -3.48 -11.23 -9.27
C VAL A 200 -4.86 -11.73 -9.63
N ASP A 201 -5.85 -11.31 -8.86
CA ASP A 201 -7.26 -11.68 -8.99
C ASP A 201 -8.07 -10.45 -9.43
N TYR A 202 -8.99 -10.66 -10.38
CA TYR A 202 -9.79 -9.64 -11.03
C TYR A 202 -11.28 -9.95 -10.80
N ASP A 203 -11.98 -9.10 -10.06
CA ASP A 203 -13.40 -9.28 -9.67
C ASP A 203 -14.26 -8.07 -10.09
N ASP A 204 -15.55 -8.31 -10.37
CA ASP A 204 -16.52 -7.37 -10.98
C ASP A 204 -17.66 -6.95 -10.02
#